data_AF-A0A655WFS7-F1
#
_entry.id   AF-A0A655WFS7-F1
#
_cell.length_a   1.000
_cell.length_b   1.000
_cell.length_c   1.000
_cell.angle_alpha   90.00
_cell.angle_beta   90.00
_cell.angle_gamma   90.00
#
_symmetry.space_group_name_H-M   'P 1'
#
loop_
_entity.id
_entity.type
_entity.pdbx_description
1 polymer ?
#
loop_
_entity_poly.entity_id
_entity_poly.type
_entity_poly.pdbx_seq_one_letter_code
_entity_poly.pdbx_strand_id
1 'polypeptide(L)'
;MPILANITEFGQTPLYSGEQLAAVNVDMVLYPLSAFRAMNKAAENVYRHLLEHGNQEALLDQMQTRKELYAYLHYHEYEDKLDQLFSQPS
;
A
#
# COMPACT_ATOMS: atom_id res chain seq x y z
N MET A 1 -29.39 -1.38 -11.46
CA MET A 1 -28.02 -1.86 -11.77
C MET A 1 -27.07 -0.94 -11.05
N PRO A 2 -26.05 -1.45 -10.33
CA PRO A 2 -25.10 -0.60 -9.62
C PRO A 2 -24.18 0.17 -10.58
N ILE A 3 -23.85 1.41 -10.23
CA ILE A 3 -23.00 2.35 -10.97
C ILE A 3 -21.63 2.46 -10.29
N LEU A 4 -20.57 2.30 -11.08
CA LEU A 4 -19.17 2.46 -10.64
C LEU A 4 -18.58 3.74 -11.25
N ALA A 5 -18.07 4.62 -10.40
CA ALA A 5 -17.28 5.78 -10.80
C ALA A 5 -15.78 5.47 -10.75
N ASN A 6 -15.09 5.62 -11.87
CA ASN A 6 -13.64 5.50 -11.94
C ASN A 6 -12.97 6.85 -11.65
N ILE A 7 -12.44 7.01 -10.44
CA ILE A 7 -11.75 8.22 -10.00
C ILE A 7 -10.24 7.99 -10.13
N THR A 8 -9.76 8.15 -11.35
CA THR A 8 -8.32 8.06 -11.69
C THR A 8 -7.70 9.44 -11.70
N GLU A 9 -6.45 9.54 -11.22
CA GLU A 9 -5.69 10.80 -11.25
C GLU A 9 -5.22 11.13 -12.66
N PHE A 10 -4.94 12.42 -12.90
CA PHE A 10 -4.35 12.94 -14.14
C PHE A 10 -5.18 12.67 -15.41
N GLY A 11 -6.48 12.41 -15.25
CA GLY A 11 -7.45 12.29 -16.32
C GLY A 11 -8.27 13.57 -16.53
N GLN A 12 -9.38 13.44 -17.25
CA GLN A 12 -10.32 14.54 -17.48
C GLN A 12 -11.38 14.67 -16.37
N THR A 13 -11.62 13.60 -15.61
CA THR A 13 -12.61 13.56 -14.53
C THR A 13 -12.08 14.30 -13.29
N PRO A 14 -12.84 15.25 -12.72
CA PRO A 14 -12.50 15.84 -11.42
C PRO A 14 -12.44 14.79 -10.30
N LEU A 15 -11.61 15.04 -9.29
CA LEU A 15 -11.45 14.15 -8.13
C LEU A 15 -12.60 14.36 -7.14
N TYR A 16 -13.75 13.77 -7.45
CA TYR A 16 -14.91 13.81 -6.56
C TYR A 16 -14.69 12.93 -5.32
N SER A 17 -15.19 13.40 -4.17
CA SER A 17 -15.25 12.59 -2.96
C SER A 17 -16.31 11.50 -3.06
N GLY A 18 -16.21 10.47 -2.22
CA GLY A 18 -17.27 9.46 -2.10
C GLY A 18 -18.64 10.07 -1.77
N GLU A 19 -18.67 11.13 -0.95
CA GLU A 19 -19.90 11.85 -0.60
C GLU A 19 -20.54 12.56 -1.80
N GLN A 20 -19.73 13.22 -2.62
CA GLN A 20 -20.21 13.89 -3.84
C GLN A 20 -20.78 12.89 -4.86
N LEU A 21 -20.15 11.73 -4.98
CA LEU A 21 -20.59 10.66 -5.87
C LEU A 21 -21.86 9.97 -5.34
N ALA A 22 -21.95 9.76 -4.02
CA ALA A 22 -23.14 9.22 -3.37
C ALA A 22 -24.36 10.14 -3.57
N ALA A 23 -24.17 11.47 -3.53
CA ALA A 23 -25.24 12.45 -3.76
C ALA A 23 -25.86 12.37 -5.18
N VAL A 24 -25.17 11.75 -6.13
CA VAL A 24 -25.65 11.54 -7.51
C VAL A 24 -25.93 10.07 -7.84
N ASN A 25 -26.16 9.23 -6.81
CA ASN A 25 -26.52 7.81 -6.91
C ASN A 25 -25.43 6.93 -7.55
N VAL A 26 -24.15 7.20 -7.29
CA VAL A 26 -23.07 6.26 -7.57
C VAL A 26 -22.95 5.25 -6.42
N ASP A 27 -22.91 3.97 -6.75
CA ASP A 27 -22.87 2.88 -5.75
C ASP A 27 -21.44 2.51 -5.34
N MET A 28 -20.45 2.71 -6.21
CA MET A 28 -19.06 2.32 -5.98
C MET A 28 -18.06 3.34 -6.54
N VAL A 29 -16.96 3.51 -5.83
CA VAL A 29 -15.83 4.36 -6.26
C VAL A 29 -14.60 3.48 -6.46
N LEU A 30 -14.01 3.55 -7.65
CA LEU A 30 -12.78 2.85 -7.97
C LEU A 30 -11.62 3.84 -7.97
N TYR A 31 -10.58 3.52 -7.20
CA TYR A 31 -9.28 4.19 -7.18
C TYR A 31 -8.25 3.27 -7.82
N PRO A 32 -8.15 3.24 -9.16
CA PRO A 32 -7.54 2.11 -9.86
C PRO A 32 -6.02 2.01 -9.69
N LEU A 33 -5.32 3.15 -9.50
CA LEU A 33 -3.86 3.20 -9.53
C LEU A 33 -3.24 4.08 -8.45
N SER A 34 -4.03 4.68 -7.56
CA SER A 34 -3.57 5.72 -6.61
C SER A 34 -2.39 5.25 -5.76
N ALA A 35 -2.53 4.10 -5.09
CA ALA A 35 -1.47 3.51 -4.27
C ALA A 35 -0.24 3.12 -5.11
N PHE A 36 -0.46 2.57 -6.31
CA PHE A 36 0.61 2.16 -7.21
C PHE A 36 1.45 3.36 -7.69
N ARG A 37 0.82 4.48 -8.00
CA ARG A 37 1.51 5.72 -8.39
C ARG A 37 2.37 6.26 -7.23
N ALA A 38 1.84 6.28 -6.01
CA ALA A 38 2.58 6.71 -4.83
C ALA A 38 3.79 5.78 -4.56
N MET A 39 3.58 4.46 -4.64
CA MET A 39 4.64 3.46 -4.49
C MET A 39 5.77 3.68 -5.51
N ASN A 40 5.44 3.88 -6.78
CA ASN A 40 6.44 4.12 -7.82
C ASN A 40 7.25 5.38 -7.57
N LYS A 41 6.62 6.44 -7.05
CA LYS A 41 7.34 7.69 -6.74
C LYS A 41 8.31 7.51 -5.57
N ALA A 42 7.89 6.80 -4.53
CA ALA A 42 8.76 6.47 -3.39
C ALA A 42 9.95 5.57 -3.83
N ALA A 43 9.69 4.56 -4.66
CA ALA A 43 10.74 3.71 -5.22
C ALA A 43 11.73 4.50 -6.10
N GLU A 44 11.23 5.39 -6.96
CA GLU A 44 12.09 6.29 -7.77
C GLU A 44 13.02 7.13 -6.88
N ASN A 45 12.50 7.68 -5.78
CA ASN A 45 13.30 8.46 -4.82
C ASN A 45 14.44 7.64 -4.23
N VAL A 46 14.16 6.41 -3.80
CA VAL A 46 15.17 5.49 -3.28
C VAL A 46 16.24 5.18 -4.33
N TYR A 47 15.85 4.88 -5.56
CA TYR A 47 16.81 4.59 -6.63
C TYR A 47 17.71 5.77 -6.97
N ARG A 48 17.16 6.99 -7.06
CA ARG A 48 17.95 8.20 -7.32
C ARG A 48 18.93 8.47 -6.17
N HIS A 49 18.46 8.40 -4.93
CA HIS A 49 19.30 8.63 -3.77
C HIS A 49 20.46 7.64 -3.69
N LEU A 50 20.18 6.33 -3.90
CA LEU A 50 21.20 5.29 -3.93
C LEU A 50 22.25 5.53 -5.02
N LEU A 51 21.82 5.95 -6.22
CA LEU A 51 22.73 6.26 -7.33
C LEU A 51 23.67 7.43 -7.00
N GLU A 52 23.16 8.45 -6.32
CA GLU A 52 23.90 9.68 -6.00
C GLU A 52 24.79 9.55 -4.75
N HIS A 53 24.33 8.84 -3.72
CA HIS A 53 24.94 8.84 -2.38
C HIS A 53 25.54 7.48 -1.99
N GLY A 54 25.26 6.43 -2.75
CA GLY A 54 25.80 5.08 -2.52
C GLY A 54 25.23 4.35 -1.30
N ASN A 55 24.24 4.91 -0.61
CA ASN A 55 23.55 4.29 0.54
C ASN A 55 22.13 4.87 0.70
N GLN A 56 21.33 4.33 1.64
CA GLN A 56 19.93 4.71 1.87
C GLN A 56 19.65 5.40 3.21
N GLU A 57 20.67 5.75 4.00
CA GLU A 57 20.53 6.16 5.41
C GLU A 57 19.55 7.33 5.59
N ALA A 58 19.61 8.32 4.71
CA ALA A 58 18.77 9.52 4.77
C ALA A 58 17.29 9.27 4.43
N LEU A 59 16.92 8.06 3.98
CA LEU A 59 15.55 7.72 3.58
C LEU A 59 14.88 6.72 4.53
N LEU A 60 15.54 6.32 5.61
CA LEU A 60 15.02 5.27 6.51
C LEU A 60 13.66 5.63 7.14
N ASP A 61 13.41 6.92 7.40
CA ASP A 61 12.16 7.43 7.96
C ASP A 61 10.96 7.37 6.98
N GLN A 62 11.23 7.18 5.69
CA GLN A 62 10.24 7.06 4.62
C GLN A 62 9.95 5.60 4.23
N MET A 63 10.64 4.64 4.84
CA MET A 63 10.50 3.22 4.54
C MET A 63 9.55 2.54 5.51
N GLN A 64 8.78 1.57 5.00
CA GLN A 64 8.09 0.61 5.86
C GLN A 64 9.13 -0.19 6.66
N THR A 65 8.99 -0.21 7.98
CA THR A 65 9.85 -0.98 8.86
C THR A 65 9.56 -2.48 8.75
N ARG A 66 10.54 -3.31 9.11
CA ARG A 66 10.37 -4.78 9.18
C ARG A 66 9.19 -5.18 10.07
N LYS A 67 8.99 -4.47 11.19
CA LYS A 67 7.89 -4.74 12.12
C LYS A 67 6.54 -4.47 11.48
N GLU A 68 6.39 -3.36 10.77
CA GLU A 68 5.15 -3.04 10.05
C GLU A 68 4.87 -4.08 8.96
N LEU A 69 5.90 -4.44 8.17
CA LEU A 69 5.77 -5.49 7.16
C LEU A 69 5.26 -6.81 7.77
N TYR A 70 5.81 -7.22 8.92
CA TYR A 70 5.40 -8.45 9.61
C TYR A 70 3.97 -8.39 10.11
N ALA A 71 3.52 -7.23 10.59
CA ALA A 71 2.12 -7.03 10.97
C ALA A 71 1.18 -7.20 9.78
N TYR A 72 1.51 -6.68 8.60
CA TYR A 72 0.70 -6.87 7.38
C TYR A 72 0.71 -8.30 6.85
N LEU A 73 1.81 -9.03 7.05
CA LEU A 73 1.97 -10.41 6.58
C LEU A 73 1.48 -11.45 7.60
N HIS A 74 0.99 -11.03 8.77
CA HIS A 74 0.62 -11.93 9.87
C HIS A 74 1.76 -12.90 10.23
N TYR A 75 3.01 -12.42 10.14
CA TYR A 75 4.20 -13.28 10.18
C TYR A 75 4.29 -14.11 11.48
N HIS A 76 3.98 -13.50 12.61
CA HIS A 76 4.03 -14.16 13.91
C HIS A 76 2.96 -15.25 14.08
N GLU A 77 1.83 -15.16 13.37
CA GLU A 77 0.82 -16.23 13.40
C GLU A 77 1.34 -17.53 12.79
N TYR A 78 2.19 -17.42 11.76
CA TYR A 78 2.87 -18.58 11.17
C TYR A 78 3.93 -19.18 12.10
N GLU A 79 4.71 -18.33 12.78
CA GLU A 79 5.71 -18.74 13.76
C GLU A 79 5.06 -19.49 14.94
N ASP A 80 4.02 -18.90 15.55
CA ASP A 80 3.24 -19.50 16.62
C ASP A 80 2.63 -20.85 16.20
N LYS A 81 2.17 -20.95 14.94
CA LYS A 81 1.57 -22.18 14.44
C LYS A 81 2.59 -23.30 14.29
N LEU A 82 3.82 -22.99 13.86
CA LEU A 82 4.90 -23.97 13.78
C LEU A 82 5.31 -24.45 15.17
N ASP A 83 5.45 -23.53 16.13
CA ASP A 83 5.76 -23.89 17.51
C ASP A 83 4.69 -24.82 18.11
N GLN A 84 3.41 -24.51 17.91
CA GLN A 84 2.32 -25.39 18.38
C GLN A 84 2.38 -26.81 17.80
N LEU A 85 2.79 -26.95 16.53
CA LEU A 85 2.79 -28.24 15.84
C LEU A 85 4.01 -29.10 16.17
N PHE A 86 5.15 -28.49 16.50
CA PHE A 86 6.43 -29.20 16.55
C PHE A 86 7.20 -29.05 17.87
N SER A 87 6.68 -28.32 18.87
CA SER A 87 7.37 -28.14 20.17
C SER A 87 7.24 -29.30 21.16
N GLN A 88 6.70 -30.47 20.78
CA GLN A 88 6.71 -31.63 21.67
C GLN A 88 8.04 -32.39 21.57
N PRO A 89 8.76 -32.61 22.68
CA PRO A 89 9.90 -33.52 22.68
C PRO A 89 9.42 -34.96 22.49
N SER A 90 10.13 -35.71 21.65
CA SER A 90 10.05 -37.17 21.54
C SER A 90 10.44 -37.87 22.85
#